data_AF-A0A099GE66-F1
#
_entry.id   AF-A0A099GE66-F1
#
_cell.length_a   1.000
_cell.length_b   1.000
_cell.length_c   1.000
_cell.angle_alpha   90.00
_cell.angle_beta   90.00
_cell.angle_gamma   90.00
#
_symmetry.space_group_name_H-M   'P 1'
#
loop_
_entity.id
_entity.type
_entity.pdbx_description
1 polymer ?
#
loop_
_entity_poly.entity_id
_entity_poly.type
_entity_poly.pdbx_seq_one_letter_code
_entity_poly.pdbx_strand_id
1 'polypeptide(L)'
;MGQFVKTGKLNFRDLVTTLLADLAELAARWFILGPIANAVSGVFSGAGGIFANVLHSGGMVGSAGPSRMVPATAFAAAPRSGGMAGLRHDEVPAILQRGERVLSRREVQSYGAGGGVNVTIMARDAESFRQSRTQVAADIARAVSLGRRGM
;
A
#
# COMPACT_ATOMS: atom_id res chain seq x y z
N MET A 1 0.38 33.07 34.09
CA MET A 1 0.99 33.26 35.42
C MET A 1 -0.08 33.08 36.50
N GLY A 2 -0.59 31.85 36.67
CA GLY A 2 -1.70 31.55 37.59
C GLY A 2 -1.31 30.45 38.57
N GLN A 3 -1.49 30.72 39.86
CA GLN A 3 -1.58 29.74 40.96
C GLN A 3 -0.37 28.85 41.28
N PHE A 4 0.84 29.18 40.84
CA PHE A 4 2.02 28.36 41.16
C PHE A 4 2.60 28.60 42.58
N VAL A 5 2.14 29.61 43.32
CA VAL A 5 2.72 29.94 44.62
C VAL A 5 1.61 30.39 45.57
N LYS A 6 1.10 29.48 46.43
CA LYS A 6 0.63 29.86 47.79
C LYS A 6 0.19 28.73 48.73
N THR A 7 0.26 27.45 48.38
CA THR A 7 0.01 26.36 49.34
C THR A 7 1.04 25.25 49.14
N GLY A 8 2.09 25.25 49.97
CA GLY A 8 3.17 24.27 49.96
C GLY A 8 2.72 22.86 50.37
N LYS A 9 1.94 22.19 49.52
CA LYS A 9 1.70 20.75 49.53
C LYS A 9 1.64 20.26 48.07
N LEU A 10 2.81 20.05 47.47
CA LEU A 10 2.91 19.23 46.26
C LEU A 10 2.64 17.78 46.69
N ASN A 11 1.39 17.32 46.57
CA ASN A 11 1.11 15.90 46.72
C ASN A 11 1.78 15.20 45.53
N PHE A 12 2.78 14.37 45.79
CA PHE A 12 3.46 13.58 44.75
C PHE A 12 2.48 12.81 43.87
N ARG A 13 1.34 12.38 44.44
CA ARG A 13 0.23 11.79 43.70
C ARG A 13 -0.28 12.72 42.60
N ASP A 14 -0.61 13.97 42.91
CA ASP A 14 -1.13 14.93 41.93
C ASP A 14 -0.12 15.22 40.80
N LEU A 15 1.18 15.21 41.12
CA LEU A 15 2.26 15.33 40.12
C LEU A 15 2.35 14.09 39.21
N VAL A 16 2.21 12.89 39.77
CA VAL A 16 2.18 11.66 38.99
C VAL A 16 0.90 11.58 38.14
N THR A 17 -0.25 12.00 38.67
CA THR A 17 -1.52 11.98 37.93
C THR A 17 -1.48 12.97 36.75
N THR A 18 -0.90 14.16 36.94
CA THR A 18 -0.74 15.14 35.85
C THR A 18 0.27 14.67 34.81
N LEU A 19 1.38 14.06 35.20
CA LEU A 19 2.34 13.48 34.26
C LEU A 19 1.77 12.28 33.48
N LEU A 20 0.97 11.43 34.13
CA LEU A 20 0.26 10.34 33.46
C LEU A 20 -0.83 10.86 32.52
N ALA A 21 -1.53 11.93 32.90
CA ALA A 21 -2.50 12.58 32.04
C ALA A 21 -1.82 13.18 30.80
N ASP A 22 -0.68 13.86 30.98
CA ASP A 22 0.11 14.41 29.87
C ASP A 22 0.65 13.31 28.94
N LEU A 23 1.13 12.20 29.49
CA LEU A 23 1.58 11.04 28.69
C LEU A 23 0.43 10.34 27.97
N ALA A 24 -0.74 10.22 28.60
CA ALA A 24 -1.94 9.67 27.99
C ALA A 24 -2.46 10.57 26.86
N GLU A 25 -2.42 11.89 27.06
CA GLU A 25 -2.77 12.87 26.03
C GLU A 25 -1.78 12.80 24.85
N LEU A 26 -0.48 12.67 25.15
CA LEU A 26 0.54 12.45 24.11
C LEU A 26 0.21 11.17 23.34
N ALA A 27 0.07 10.02 24.00
CA ALA A 27 -0.24 8.74 23.37
C ALA A 27 -1.53 8.78 22.54
N ALA A 28 -2.58 9.44 23.03
CA ALA A 28 -3.83 9.64 22.30
C ALA A 28 -3.62 10.49 21.03
N ARG A 29 -2.79 11.54 21.09
CA ARG A 29 -2.41 12.33 19.91
C ARG A 29 -1.66 11.48 18.89
N TRP A 30 -0.70 10.63 19.31
CA TRP A 30 -0.02 9.70 18.40
C TRP A 30 -0.99 8.70 17.75
N PHE A 31 -2.00 8.22 18.49
CA PHE A 31 -3.02 7.30 17.99
C PHE A 31 -3.99 7.96 17.00
N ILE A 32 -4.46 9.18 17.29
CA ILE A 32 -5.38 9.96 16.45
C ILE A 32 -4.68 10.53 15.22
N LEU A 33 -3.38 10.83 15.31
CA LEU A 33 -2.56 11.31 14.19
C LEU A 33 -2.07 10.17 13.28
N GLY A 34 -2.17 8.90 13.71
CA GLY A 34 -1.87 7.73 12.88
C GLY A 34 -2.59 7.72 11.51
N PRO A 35 -3.89 8.05 11.44
CA PRO A 35 -4.59 8.22 10.16
C PRO A 35 -4.27 9.51 9.37
N ILE A 36 -3.50 10.46 9.92
CA ILE A 36 -3.22 11.78 9.30
C ILE A 36 -1.78 11.87 8.75
N ALA A 37 -1.14 10.73 8.46
CA ALA A 37 0.20 10.69 7.85
C ALA A 37 0.31 11.60 6.59
N ASN A 38 -0.78 11.76 5.84
CA ASN A 38 -0.82 12.61 4.65
C ASN A 38 -0.87 14.13 4.93
N ALA A 39 -1.51 14.58 6.01
CA ALA A 39 -1.56 16.03 6.32
C ALA A 39 -0.34 16.49 7.12
N VAL A 40 0.26 15.60 7.93
CA VAL A 40 1.53 15.85 8.64
C VAL A 40 2.71 15.89 7.67
N SER A 41 2.65 15.17 6.54
CA SER A 41 3.62 15.25 5.44
C SER A 41 3.83 16.68 4.94
N GLY A 42 2.77 17.51 4.88
CA GLY A 42 2.87 18.92 4.48
C GLY A 42 3.71 19.77 5.45
N VAL A 43 3.60 19.52 6.75
CA VAL A 43 4.33 20.27 7.80
C VAL A 43 5.76 19.77 7.98
N PHE A 44 6.00 18.46 7.85
CA PHE A 44 7.34 17.87 7.94
C PHE A 44 8.15 17.91 6.62
N SER A 45 7.53 18.31 5.50
CA SER A 45 8.23 18.53 4.22
C SER A 45 9.39 19.55 4.34
N GLY A 46 9.33 20.46 5.31
CA GLY A 46 10.39 21.42 5.61
C GLY A 46 11.69 20.79 6.12
N ALA A 47 11.67 19.54 6.57
CA ALA A 47 12.85 18.78 7.02
C ALA A 47 13.46 17.89 5.92
N GLY A 48 13.00 18.02 4.66
CA GLY A 48 13.58 17.33 3.50
C GLY A 48 13.09 15.89 3.28
N GLY A 49 12.10 15.42 4.05
CA GLY A 49 11.50 14.09 3.93
C GLY A 49 10.00 14.13 3.60
N ILE A 50 9.53 13.11 2.87
CA ILE A 50 8.12 12.87 2.53
C ILE A 50 7.75 11.46 2.99
N PHE A 51 6.54 11.27 3.53
CA PHE A 51 6.02 9.92 3.78
C PHE A 51 5.45 9.32 2.49
N ALA A 52 6.00 8.19 2.06
CA ALA A 52 5.55 7.44 0.89
C ALA A 52 4.94 6.10 1.31
N ASN A 53 3.85 5.68 0.66
CA ASN A 53 3.27 4.35 0.84
C ASN A 53 4.22 3.26 0.31
N VAL A 54 4.30 2.14 1.03
CA VAL A 54 5.10 0.97 0.64
C VAL A 54 4.15 -0.14 0.20
N LEU A 55 4.15 -0.46 -1.09
CA LEU A 55 3.19 -1.37 -1.73
C LEU A 55 3.83 -2.67 -2.25
N HIS A 56 4.88 -3.20 -1.60
CA HIS A 56 5.57 -4.42 -2.05
C HIS A 56 4.67 -5.67 -2.10
N SER A 57 3.69 -5.74 -1.20
CA SER A 57 2.67 -6.79 -1.17
C SER A 57 1.49 -6.53 -2.11
N GLY A 58 1.58 -5.51 -2.97
CA GLY A 58 0.43 -4.99 -3.71
C GLY A 58 -0.50 -4.20 -2.80
N GLY A 59 -1.56 -3.63 -3.39
CA GLY A 59 -2.55 -2.84 -2.67
C GLY A 59 -3.22 -1.78 -3.52
N MET A 60 -4.11 -1.02 -2.90
CA MET A 60 -4.75 0.15 -3.52
C MET A 60 -4.02 1.42 -3.10
N VAL A 61 -3.69 2.28 -4.06
CA VAL A 61 -3.00 3.53 -3.79
C VAL A 61 -3.91 4.47 -3.00
N GLY A 62 -3.36 5.03 -1.91
CA GLY A 62 -4.08 5.93 -1.01
C GLY A 62 -4.95 5.22 0.04
N SER A 63 -4.95 3.89 0.11
CA SER A 63 -5.51 3.19 1.28
C SER A 63 -4.57 3.30 2.49
N ALA A 64 -5.11 3.09 3.69
CA ALA A 64 -4.28 2.90 4.87
C ALA A 64 -3.34 1.71 4.66
N GLY A 65 -2.09 1.84 5.10
CA GLY A 65 -1.08 0.81 4.92
C GLY A 65 0.32 1.26 5.34
N PRO A 66 1.32 0.38 5.22
CA PRO A 66 2.70 0.71 5.53
C PRO A 66 3.16 1.95 4.77
N SER A 67 3.83 2.86 5.46
CA SER A 67 4.49 4.02 4.87
C SER A 67 5.86 4.20 5.49
N ARG A 68 6.77 4.82 4.74
CA ARG A 68 8.11 5.16 5.22
C ARG A 68 8.47 6.58 4.79
N MET A 69 9.30 7.24 5.60
CA MET A 69 9.87 8.52 5.21
C MET A 69 10.98 8.28 4.18
N VAL A 70 10.93 9.00 3.07
CA VAL A 70 11.93 9.03 2.01
C VAL A 70 12.34 10.47 1.72
N PRO A 71 13.59 10.74 1.32
CA PRO A 71 14.00 12.10 0.94
C PRO A 71 13.13 12.64 -0.20
N ALA A 72 12.77 13.93 -0.16
CA ALA A 72 12.01 14.55 -1.26
C ALA A 72 12.75 14.47 -2.60
N THR A 73 14.08 14.49 -2.56
CA THR A 73 14.95 14.29 -3.73
C THR A 73 14.78 12.93 -4.39
N ALA A 74 14.23 11.93 -3.68
CA ALA A 74 13.87 10.65 -4.27
C ALA A 74 12.87 10.78 -5.43
N PHE A 75 12.06 11.85 -5.46
CA PHE A 75 11.11 12.10 -6.55
C PHE A 75 11.57 13.18 -7.53
N ALA A 76 12.64 13.92 -7.22
CA ALA A 76 13.14 15.02 -8.06
C ALA A 76 14.33 14.54 -8.91
N ALA A 77 14.12 14.40 -10.23
CA ALA A 77 15.16 14.03 -11.21
C ALA A 77 15.99 12.79 -10.82
N ALA A 78 15.40 11.86 -10.06
CA ALA A 78 16.08 10.73 -9.46
C ALA A 78 16.83 9.90 -10.52
N PRO A 79 18.13 9.61 -10.33
CA PRO A 79 18.88 8.74 -11.23
C PRO A 79 18.15 7.40 -11.40
N ARG A 80 18.04 6.93 -12.65
CA ARG A 80 17.43 5.62 -12.96
C ARG A 80 18.24 4.42 -12.46
N SER A 81 19.44 4.68 -11.94
CA SER A 81 20.28 3.71 -11.23
C SER A 81 19.82 3.64 -9.77
N GLY A 82 19.33 2.48 -9.33
CA GLY A 82 19.03 2.23 -7.91
C GLY A 82 20.17 2.69 -7.00
N GLY A 83 19.84 3.32 -5.88
CA GLY A 83 20.84 3.95 -4.99
C GLY A 83 20.42 5.24 -4.31
N MET A 84 19.13 5.60 -4.31
CA MET A 84 18.66 6.78 -3.60
C MET A 84 18.71 6.55 -2.09
N ALA A 85 19.25 7.51 -1.34
CA ALA A 85 19.27 7.47 0.11
C ALA A 85 17.86 7.20 0.66
N GLY A 86 17.73 6.23 1.57
CA GLY A 86 16.45 5.85 2.16
C GLY A 86 15.61 4.84 1.35
N LEU A 87 16.05 4.40 0.17
CA LEU A 87 15.44 3.27 -0.55
C LEU A 87 16.31 2.02 -0.47
N ARG A 88 15.68 0.84 -0.59
CA ARG A 88 16.43 -0.41 -0.86
C ARG A 88 17.02 -0.38 -2.26
N HIS A 89 18.02 -1.24 -2.50
CA HIS A 89 18.69 -1.35 -3.80
C HIS A 89 17.72 -1.65 -4.96
N ASP A 90 16.64 -2.38 -4.70
CA ASP A 90 15.61 -2.75 -5.68
C ASP A 90 14.30 -1.96 -5.55
N GLU A 91 14.27 -0.92 -4.72
CA GLU A 91 13.14 0.01 -4.59
C GLU A 91 13.33 1.20 -5.53
N VAL A 92 12.26 1.54 -6.27
CA VAL A 92 12.21 2.74 -7.10
C VAL A 92 11.03 3.63 -6.67
N PRO A 93 11.22 4.95 -6.59
CA PRO A 93 10.15 5.87 -6.26
C PRO A 93 9.14 5.95 -7.42
N ALA A 94 7.86 5.99 -7.10
CA ALA A 94 6.78 6.06 -8.09
C ALA A 94 5.70 7.08 -7.65
N ILE A 95 5.16 7.83 -8.62
CA ILE A 95 4.03 8.73 -8.41
C ILE A 95 2.79 8.03 -8.96
N LEU A 96 1.80 7.84 -8.09
CA LEU A 96 0.60 7.06 -8.37
C LEU A 96 -0.65 7.85 -7.98
N GLN A 97 -1.75 7.64 -8.70
CA GLN A 97 -3.05 8.25 -8.38
C GLN A 97 -3.81 7.43 -7.36
N ARG A 98 -4.57 8.10 -6.48
CA ARG A 98 -5.46 7.41 -5.54
C ARG A 98 -6.43 6.52 -6.30
N GLY A 99 -6.58 5.28 -5.85
CA GLY A 99 -7.45 4.29 -6.49
C GLY A 99 -6.75 3.44 -7.55
N GLU A 100 -5.49 3.70 -7.89
CA GLU A 100 -4.70 2.77 -8.71
C GLU A 100 -4.42 1.46 -7.94
N ARG A 101 -4.43 0.33 -8.66
CA ARG A 101 -4.06 -0.98 -8.11
C ARG A 101 -2.58 -1.24 -8.39
N VAL A 102 -1.79 -1.43 -7.34
CA VAL A 102 -0.44 -1.97 -7.45
C VAL A 102 -0.50 -3.47 -7.24
N LEU A 103 0.06 -4.23 -8.18
CA LEU A 103 0.18 -5.68 -8.08
C LEU A 103 1.53 -6.05 -7.47
N SER A 104 1.52 -6.96 -6.51
CA SER A 104 2.72 -7.61 -6.00
C SER A 104 3.39 -8.45 -7.09
N ARG A 105 4.68 -8.77 -6.88
CA ARG A 105 5.41 -9.67 -7.79
C ARG A 105 4.72 -11.03 -7.98
N ARG A 106 4.05 -11.55 -6.93
CA ARG A 106 3.28 -12.80 -6.99
C ARG A 106 2.02 -12.64 -7.83
N GLU A 107 1.30 -11.52 -7.67
CA GLU A 107 0.11 -11.22 -8.47
C GLU A 107 0.46 -10.96 -9.94
N VAL A 108 1.59 -10.32 -10.24
CA VAL A 108 2.06 -10.15 -11.62
C VAL A 108 2.38 -11.51 -12.27
N GLN A 109 3.00 -12.43 -11.53
CA GLN A 109 3.26 -13.80 -12.01
C GLN A 109 1.97 -14.55 -12.32
N SER A 110 0.93 -14.44 -11.48
CA SER A 110 -0.37 -15.05 -11.77
C SER A 110 -1.12 -14.34 -12.91
N TYR A 111 -0.96 -13.03 -13.06
CA TYR A 111 -1.51 -12.27 -14.18
C TYR A 111 -0.92 -12.73 -15.52
N GLY A 112 0.41 -12.90 -15.58
CA GLY A 112 1.12 -13.41 -16.75
C GLY A 112 0.83 -14.88 -17.07
N ALA A 113 0.60 -15.71 -16.05
CA ALA A 113 0.17 -17.10 -16.23
C ALA A 113 -1.23 -17.20 -16.86
N GLY A 114 -1.99 -16.11 -16.89
CA GLY A 114 -3.35 -16.06 -17.39
C GLY A 114 -4.32 -16.35 -16.26
N GLY A 115 -4.96 -15.29 -15.78
CA GLY A 115 -6.19 -15.44 -15.00
C GLY A 115 -7.07 -16.47 -15.70
N GLY A 116 -7.49 -17.49 -14.95
CA GLY A 116 -8.17 -18.65 -15.51
C GLY A 116 -9.32 -18.20 -16.40
N VAL A 117 -9.25 -18.52 -17.69
CA VAL A 117 -10.34 -18.21 -18.62
C VAL A 117 -11.45 -19.20 -18.32
N ASN A 118 -12.51 -18.72 -17.68
CA ASN A 118 -13.70 -19.54 -17.46
C ASN A 118 -14.50 -19.58 -18.77
N VAL A 119 -14.57 -20.76 -19.40
CA VAL A 119 -15.34 -20.97 -20.63
C VAL A 119 -16.56 -21.81 -20.30
N THR A 120 -17.74 -21.21 -20.36
CA THR A 120 -19.01 -21.93 -20.23
C THR A 120 -19.44 -22.47 -21.59
N ILE A 121 -19.55 -23.80 -21.71
CA ILE A 121 -19.97 -24.47 -22.94
C ILE A 121 -21.39 -25.01 -22.74
N MET A 122 -22.33 -24.57 -23.56
CA MET A 122 -23.68 -25.15 -23.61
C MET A 122 -23.69 -26.32 -24.60
N ALA A 123 -23.69 -27.55 -24.08
CA ALA A 123 -23.81 -28.76 -24.88
C ALA A 123 -25.27 -29.25 -24.90
N ARG A 124 -25.79 -29.59 -26.10
CA ARG A 124 -27.12 -30.19 -26.25
C ARG A 124 -27.17 -31.66 -25.78
N ASP A 125 -26.03 -32.34 -25.85
CA ASP A 125 -25.83 -33.71 -25.38
C ASP A 125 -24.42 -33.88 -24.78
N ALA A 126 -24.34 -34.48 -23.59
CA ALA A 126 -23.10 -34.69 -22.86
C ALA A 126 -22.26 -35.84 -23.44
N GLU A 127 -22.88 -36.84 -24.09
CA GLU A 127 -22.17 -37.97 -24.71
C GLU A 127 -21.36 -37.48 -25.93
N SER A 128 -22.01 -36.73 -26.82
CA SER A 128 -21.39 -36.11 -28.00
C SER A 128 -20.26 -35.13 -27.62
N PHE A 129 -20.44 -34.39 -26.53
CA PHE A 129 -19.40 -33.50 -26.01
C PHE A 129 -18.21 -34.28 -25.45
N ARG A 130 -18.45 -35.38 -24.72
CA ARG A 130 -17.39 -36.27 -24.21
C ARG A 130 -16.56 -36.87 -25.37
N GLN A 131 -17.21 -37.21 -26.48
CA GLN A 131 -16.53 -37.70 -27.69
C GLN A 131 -15.66 -36.62 -28.36
N SER A 132 -16.10 -35.35 -28.34
CA SER A 132 -15.41 -34.23 -29.01
C SER A 132 -14.50 -33.41 -28.09
N ARG A 133 -14.34 -33.81 -26.82
CA ARG A 133 -13.68 -33.01 -25.76
C ARG A 133 -12.30 -32.49 -26.14
N THR A 134 -11.49 -33.30 -26.82
CA THR A 134 -10.11 -32.96 -27.17
C THR A 134 -10.04 -31.93 -28.29
N GLN A 135 -10.95 -32.03 -29.27
CA GLN A 135 -11.02 -31.11 -30.40
C GLN A 135 -11.53 -29.74 -29.95
N VAL A 136 -12.59 -29.73 -29.13
CA VAL A 136 -13.14 -28.50 -28.55
C VAL A 136 -12.13 -27.82 -27.62
N ALA A 137 -11.41 -28.58 -26.78
CA ALA A 137 -10.35 -28.04 -25.94
C ALA A 137 -9.20 -27.41 -26.76
N ALA A 138 -8.81 -28.04 -27.87
CA ALA A 138 -7.76 -27.51 -28.75
C ALA A 138 -8.20 -26.22 -29.46
N ASP A 139 -9.45 -26.14 -29.90
CA ASP A 139 -10.01 -24.93 -30.54
C ASP A 139 -10.11 -23.78 -29.55
N ILE A 140 -10.55 -24.04 -28.32
CA ILE A 140 -10.59 -23.04 -27.25
C ILE A 140 -9.18 -22.58 -26.90
N ALA A 141 -8.22 -23.50 -26.73
CA ALA A 141 -6.84 -23.13 -26.42
C ALA A 141 -6.23 -22.23 -27.51
N ARG A 142 -6.52 -22.53 -28.79
CA ARG A 142 -6.12 -21.69 -29.93
C ARG A 142 -6.80 -20.32 -29.88
N ALA A 143 -8.12 -20.27 -29.72
CA ALA A 143 -8.88 -19.02 -29.66
C ALA A 143 -8.42 -18.12 -28.51
N VAL A 144 -8.20 -18.69 -27.33
CA VAL A 144 -7.66 -17.97 -26.16
C VAL A 144 -6.24 -17.48 -26.43
N SER A 145 -5.37 -18.29 -27.04
CA SER A 145 -4.01 -17.88 -27.37
C SER A 145 -3.96 -16.72 -28.38
N LEU A 146 -4.89 -16.67 -29.33
CA LEU A 146 -5.01 -15.59 -30.30
C LEU A 146 -5.55 -14.31 -29.66
N GLY A 147 -6.59 -14.42 -28.83
CA GLY A 147 -7.13 -13.28 -28.06
C GLY A 147 -6.09 -12.65 -27.13
N ARG A 148 -5.18 -13.46 -26.56
CA ARG A 148 -4.08 -12.97 -25.71
C ARG A 148 -2.97 -12.25 -26.46
N ARG A 149 -2.86 -12.40 -27.78
CA ARG A 149 -1.86 -11.70 -28.61
C ARG A 149 -2.37 -10.38 -29.19
N GLY A 150 -3.69 -10.14 -29.14
CA GLY A 150 -4.32 -8.92 -29.64
C GLY A 150 -4.56 -7.83 -28.58
N MET A 151 -4.09 -8.06 -27.34
CA MET A 151 -4.10 -7.12 -26.21
C MET A 151 -2.67 -6.67 -25.93
#